data_AF-A0A813J0X8-F1
#
_entry.id   AF-A0A813J0X8-F1
#
_cell.length_a   1.000
_cell.length_b   1.000
_cell.length_c   1.000
_cell.angle_alpha   90.00
_cell.angle_beta   90.00
_cell.angle_gamma   90.00
#
_symmetry.space_group_name_H-M   'P 1'
#
loop_
_entity.id
_entity.type
_entity.pdbx_description
1 polymer ?
#
loop_
_entity_poly.entity_id
_entity_poly.type
_entity_poly.pdbx_seq_one_letter_code
_entity_poly.pdbx_strand_id
1 'polypeptide(L)'
;MTFGDFFQQSMTWVTLPAGLENLTFGYHFNQSMEDVTLPAGLQSLTFGNAFHQDMEKVILPDGLENLTFGYRWNWSMKMVTLPAGLKSLTFGSYLDQSMEKVTLRGCCEVTYTPRL
;
A
#
# COMPACT_ATOMS: atom_id res chain seq x y z
N MET A 1 -3.72 10.67 8.67
CA MET A 1 -2.34 11.11 8.95
C MET A 1 -1.58 11.13 7.65
N THR A 2 -0.87 12.22 7.38
CA THR A 2 -0.11 12.40 6.13
C THR A 2 1.33 12.77 6.47
N PHE A 3 2.27 12.01 5.94
CA PHE A 3 3.69 12.32 6.01
C PHE A 3 4.09 13.16 4.80
N GLY A 4 4.93 14.18 5.03
CA GLY A 4 5.42 15.06 3.96
C GLY A 4 6.34 14.34 2.98
N ASP A 5 6.57 14.95 1.81
CA ASP A 5 7.29 14.32 0.70
C ASP A 5 8.70 13.83 1.04
N PHE A 6 9.39 14.51 1.96
CA PHE A 6 10.75 14.15 2.38
C PHE A 6 10.81 13.17 3.56
N PHE A 7 9.66 12.70 4.06
CA PHE A 7 9.64 11.73 5.14
C PHE A 7 10.19 10.38 4.66
N GLN A 8 11.33 10.00 5.23
CA GLN A 8 12.06 8.78 4.86
C GLN A 8 12.44 7.95 6.10
N GLN A 9 11.79 8.20 7.24
CA GLN A 9 12.09 7.49 8.49
C GLN A 9 11.30 6.18 8.58
N SER A 10 11.89 5.18 9.22
CA SER A 10 11.21 3.90 9.48
C SER A 10 10.02 4.09 10.42
N MET A 11 8.98 3.28 10.21
CA MET A 11 7.77 3.25 11.01
C MET A 11 7.75 2.11 12.04
N THR A 12 8.78 1.26 12.10
CA THR A 12 8.82 0.05 12.96
C THR A 12 8.54 0.34 14.43
N TRP A 13 9.02 1.46 14.95
CA TRP A 13 8.87 1.84 16.36
C TRP A 13 7.80 2.91 16.59
N VAL A 14 7.03 3.24 15.56
CA VAL A 14 6.00 4.26 15.64
C VAL A 14 4.68 3.61 16.02
N THR A 15 4.13 4.00 17.17
CA THR A 15 2.76 3.63 17.53
C THR A 15 1.77 4.55 16.79
N LEU A 16 1.04 3.98 15.84
CA LEU A 16 -0.04 4.69 15.15
C LEU A 16 -1.27 4.82 16.06
N PRO A 17 -2.03 5.92 15.99
CA PRO A 17 -3.25 6.08 16.77
C PRO A 17 -4.29 4.99 16.44
N ALA A 18 -4.95 4.45 17.46
CA ALA A 18 -5.93 3.36 17.28
C ALA A 18 -7.13 3.74 16.37
N GLY A 19 -7.54 5.01 16.37
CA GLY A 19 -8.59 5.55 15.51
C GLY A 19 -8.11 6.10 14.17
N LEU A 20 -6.89 5.77 13.74
CA LEU A 20 -6.38 6.25 12.45
C LEU A 20 -7.03 5.49 11.29
N GLU A 21 -7.84 6.19 10.52
CA GLU A 21 -8.55 5.62 9.37
C GLU A 21 -7.78 5.78 8.04
N ASN A 22 -6.97 6.82 7.92
CA ASN A 22 -6.29 7.17 6.66
C ASN A 22 -4.80 7.40 6.91
N LEU A 23 -3.94 6.72 6.14
CA LEU A 23 -2.49 6.87 6.20
C LEU A 23 -1.92 7.14 4.80
N THR A 24 -1.25 8.29 4.64
CA THR A 24 -0.62 8.67 3.38
C THR A 24 0.86 8.97 3.60
N PHE A 25 1.70 8.33 2.79
CA PHE A 25 3.13 8.61 2.73
C PHE A 25 3.47 9.53 1.55
N GLY A 26 4.36 10.48 1.79
CA GLY A 26 4.82 11.44 0.79
C GLY A 26 5.74 10.83 -0.27
N TYR A 27 6.07 11.61 -1.30
CA TYR A 27 6.73 11.16 -2.52
C TYR A 27 7.97 10.28 -2.30
N HIS A 28 8.87 10.63 -1.37
CA HIS A 28 10.15 9.95 -1.19
C HIS A 28 10.13 8.78 -0.20
N PHE A 29 8.99 8.45 0.41
CA PHE A 29 8.94 7.34 1.36
C PHE A 29 9.24 6.00 0.68
N ASN A 30 10.30 5.33 1.14
CA ASN A 30 10.76 4.05 0.62
C ASN A 30 11.32 3.17 1.76
N GLN A 31 10.59 3.09 2.86
CA GLN A 31 10.96 2.27 4.02
C GLN A 31 10.07 1.03 4.10
N SER A 32 10.61 -0.09 4.61
CA SER A 32 9.86 -1.34 4.76
C SER A 32 8.68 -1.18 5.73
N MET A 33 7.61 -1.92 5.46
CA MET A 33 6.40 -1.99 6.29
C MET A 33 6.24 -3.35 7.00
N GLU A 34 7.20 -4.27 6.87
CA GLU A 34 7.13 -5.65 7.41
C GLU A 34 6.86 -5.67 8.93
N ASP A 35 7.55 -4.83 9.69
CA ASP A 35 7.45 -4.77 11.16
C ASP A 35 6.55 -3.63 11.66
N VAL A 36 5.70 -3.07 10.79
CA VAL A 36 4.84 -1.93 11.14
C VAL A 36 3.46 -2.42 11.52
N THR A 37 3.05 -2.15 12.77
CA THR A 37 1.68 -2.44 13.21
C THR A 37 0.72 -1.38 12.67
N LEU A 38 -0.09 -1.75 11.67
CA LEU A 38 -1.18 -0.92 11.17
C LEU A 38 -2.39 -1.01 12.12
N PRO A 39 -3.09 0.11 12.40
CA PRO A 39 -4.25 0.11 13.27
C PRO A 39 -5.42 -0.64 12.63
N ALA A 40 -6.17 -1.38 13.43
CA ALA A 40 -7.30 -2.20 12.94
C ALA A 40 -8.40 -1.37 12.27
N GLY A 41 -8.54 -0.09 12.62
CA GLY A 41 -9.49 0.84 12.01
C GLY A 41 -9.01 1.50 10.71
N LEU A 42 -7.83 1.15 10.20
CA LEU A 42 -7.30 1.75 8.97
C LEU A 42 -8.12 1.31 7.76
N GLN A 43 -8.68 2.29 7.05
CA GLN A 43 -9.53 2.09 5.87
C GLN A 43 -8.79 2.44 4.56
N SER A 44 -7.81 3.35 4.62
CA SER A 44 -7.06 3.79 3.44
C SER A 44 -5.56 3.88 3.71
N LEU A 45 -4.79 3.26 2.82
CA LEU A 45 -3.33 3.30 2.82
C LEU A 45 -2.81 3.73 1.44
N THR A 46 -2.05 4.82 1.43
CA THR A 46 -1.46 5.39 0.21
C THR A 46 0.05 5.51 0.35
N PHE A 47 0.78 4.88 -0.56
CA PHE A 47 2.23 5.00 -0.67
C PHE A 47 2.64 6.04 -1.70
N GLY A 48 3.75 6.72 -1.43
CA GLY A 48 4.35 7.68 -2.34
C GLY A 48 5.02 7.02 -3.55
N ASN A 49 5.40 7.86 -4.52
CA ASN A 49 5.92 7.40 -5.82
C ASN A 49 7.26 6.69 -5.77
N ALA A 50 8.08 6.96 -4.75
CA ALA A 50 9.37 6.30 -4.56
C ALA A 50 9.26 4.97 -3.79
N PHE A 51 8.06 4.57 -3.33
CA PHE A 51 7.89 3.34 -2.58
C PHE A 51 8.19 2.12 -3.45
N HIS A 52 9.22 1.38 -3.05
CA HIS A 52 9.78 0.26 -3.80
C HIS A 52 10.23 -0.87 -2.87
N GLN A 53 9.35 -1.25 -1.94
CA GLN A 53 9.58 -2.28 -0.93
C GLN A 53 8.62 -3.47 -1.10
N ASP A 54 8.97 -4.58 -0.44
CA ASP A 54 8.10 -5.76 -0.37
C ASP A 54 6.82 -5.49 0.42
N MET A 55 5.78 -6.17 0.00
CA MET A 55 4.50 -6.24 0.69
C MET A 55 4.12 -7.68 1.07
N GLU A 56 4.89 -8.70 0.70
CA GLU A 56 4.59 -10.12 0.98
C GLU A 56 4.38 -10.39 2.47
N LYS A 57 5.22 -9.79 3.33
CA LYS A 57 5.17 -10.00 4.77
C LYS A 57 4.41 -8.90 5.53
N VAL A 58 3.85 -7.94 4.81
CA VAL A 58 3.13 -6.83 5.43
C VAL A 58 1.71 -7.29 5.78
N ILE A 59 1.35 -7.14 7.05
CA ILE A 59 0.01 -7.49 7.53
C ILE A 59 -0.92 -6.28 7.30
N LEU A 60 -1.80 -6.40 6.31
CA LEU A 60 -2.85 -5.41 6.07
C LEU A 60 -4.03 -5.66 7.02
N PRO A 61 -4.65 -4.61 7.60
CA PRO A 61 -5.79 -4.78 8.48
C PRO A 61 -7.02 -5.23 7.70
N ASP A 62 -7.85 -6.07 8.32
CA ASP A 62 -9.07 -6.64 7.69
C ASP A 62 -10.07 -5.58 7.20
N GLY A 63 -10.08 -4.41 7.85
CA GLY A 63 -10.93 -3.27 7.51
C GLY A 63 -10.41 -2.36 6.39
N LEU A 64 -9.26 -2.67 5.79
CA LEU A 64 -8.69 -1.85 4.74
C LEU A 64 -9.55 -1.92 3.47
N GLU A 65 -10.02 -0.77 3.01
CA GLU A 65 -10.88 -0.65 1.83
C GLU A 65 -10.12 -0.14 0.60
N ASN A 66 -9.11 0.69 0.81
CA ASN A 66 -8.37 1.35 -0.28
C ASN A 66 -6.86 1.17 -0.09
N LEU A 67 -6.21 0.65 -1.11
CA LEU A 67 -4.76 0.50 -1.15
C LEU A 67 -4.21 1.12 -2.44
N THR A 68 -3.31 2.09 -2.31
CA THR A 68 -2.71 2.79 -3.44
C THR A 68 -1.19 2.69 -3.39
N PHE A 69 -0.61 2.20 -4.48
CA PHE A 69 0.84 2.15 -4.70
C PHE A 69 1.30 3.22 -5.68
N GLY A 70 2.46 3.81 -5.41
CA GLY A 70 3.08 4.82 -6.26
C GLY A 70 3.73 4.27 -7.53
N TYR A 71 4.22 5.18 -8.39
CA TYR A 71 4.71 4.87 -9.74
C TYR A 71 5.83 3.84 -9.85
N ARG A 72 6.74 3.76 -8.86
CA ARG A 72 7.92 2.89 -8.94
C ARG A 72 7.71 1.50 -8.34
N TRP A 73 6.50 1.19 -7.87
CA TRP A 73 6.24 -0.12 -7.30
C TRP A 73 6.15 -1.17 -8.42
N ASN A 74 7.18 -1.98 -8.56
CA ASN A 74 7.31 -2.99 -9.61
C ASN A 74 7.47 -4.41 -9.04
N TRP A 75 6.93 -4.70 -7.85
CA TRP A 75 7.08 -6.01 -7.22
C TRP A 75 5.91 -6.93 -7.56
N SER A 76 6.15 -8.23 -7.45
CA SER A 76 5.13 -9.22 -7.78
C SER A 76 4.07 -9.27 -6.70
N MET A 77 2.81 -9.01 -7.06
CA MET A 77 1.64 -9.19 -6.18
C MET A 77 1.34 -10.66 -5.83
N LYS A 78 2.15 -11.64 -6.29
CA LYS A 78 1.85 -13.07 -6.18
C LYS A 78 1.68 -13.57 -4.74
N MET A 79 2.23 -12.85 -3.76
CA MET A 79 2.27 -13.29 -2.36
C MET A 79 1.67 -12.27 -1.38
N VAL A 80 1.14 -11.14 -1.89
CA VAL A 80 0.47 -10.16 -1.03
C VAL A 80 -0.94 -10.68 -0.71
N THR A 81 -1.23 -10.86 0.58
CA THR A 81 -2.57 -11.22 1.05
C THR A 81 -3.40 -9.96 1.17
N LEU A 82 -4.37 -9.78 0.27
CA LEU A 82 -5.30 -8.65 0.32
C LEU A 82 -6.45 -8.94 1.29
N PRO A 83 -6.90 -7.94 2.07
CA PRO A 83 -8.04 -8.09 2.96
C PRO A 83 -9.32 -8.31 2.15
N ALA A 84 -10.22 -9.15 2.67
CA ALA A 84 -11.46 -9.52 1.97
C ALA A 84 -12.39 -8.32 1.70
N GLY A 85 -12.29 -7.27 2.51
CA GLY A 85 -13.07 -6.04 2.39
C GLY A 85 -12.49 -4.99 1.45
N LEU A 86 -11.36 -5.27 0.79
CA LEU A 86 -10.73 -4.30 -0.11
C LEU A 86 -11.71 -3.95 -1.24
N LYS A 87 -11.90 -2.65 -1.51
CA LYS A 87 -12.80 -2.17 -2.55
C LYS A 87 -12.02 -1.68 -3.75
N SER A 88 -10.91 -0.97 -3.49
CA SER A 88 -10.06 -0.38 -4.51
C SER A 88 -8.60 -0.75 -4.31
N LEU A 89 -7.99 -1.23 -5.38
CA LEU A 89 -6.55 -1.41 -5.49
C LEU A 89 -6.04 -0.58 -6.66
N THR A 90 -5.23 0.43 -6.35
CA THR A 90 -4.72 1.39 -7.34
C THR A 90 -3.22 1.24 -7.49
N PHE A 91 -2.78 1.13 -8.74
CA PHE A 91 -1.36 1.11 -9.07
C PHE A 91 -0.94 2.35 -9.86
N GLY A 92 0.30 2.77 -9.64
CA GLY A 92 0.96 3.78 -10.45
C GLY A 92 1.28 3.29 -11.87
N SER A 93 1.30 4.23 -12.81
CA SER A 93 1.50 4.09 -14.26
C SER A 93 2.73 3.32 -14.80
N TYR A 94 3.59 2.71 -13.97
CA TYR A 94 4.81 2.01 -14.42
C TYR A 94 4.88 0.53 -13.99
N LEU A 95 3.72 -0.13 -13.95
CA LEU A 95 3.65 -1.56 -13.71
C LEU A 95 4.14 -2.33 -14.96
N ASP A 96 5.45 -2.46 -15.10
CA ASP A 96 6.13 -3.30 -16.11
C ASP A 96 6.13 -4.78 -15.71
N GLN A 97 5.04 -5.25 -15.10
CA GLN A 97 4.91 -6.66 -14.77
C GLN A 97 3.64 -7.20 -15.41
N SER A 98 3.82 -8.28 -16.18
CA SER A 98 2.70 -9.05 -16.68
C SER A 98 1.80 -9.40 -15.49
N MET A 99 0.59 -8.83 -15.48
CA MET A 99 -0.46 -9.08 -14.48
C MET A 99 -0.99 -10.53 -14.55
N GLU A 100 -0.29 -11.42 -15.25
CA GLU A 100 -0.69 -12.77 -15.62
C GLU A 100 -0.91 -13.72 -14.43
N LYS A 101 -0.57 -13.29 -13.21
CA LYS A 101 -0.72 -14.11 -11.98
C LYS A 101 -1.10 -13.31 -10.74
N VAL A 102 -1.80 -12.18 -10.85
CA VAL A 102 -2.48 -11.64 -9.67
C VAL A 102 -3.71 -12.53 -9.45
N THR A 103 -3.56 -13.55 -8.61
CA THR A 103 -4.69 -14.40 -8.22
C THR A 103 -5.48 -13.64 -7.18
N LEU A 104 -6.26 -12.68 -7.66
CA LEU A 104 -7.25 -11.96 -6.88
C LEU A 104 -8.36 -12.96 -6.49
N ARG A 105 -8.13 -13.75 -5.44
CA ARG A 105 -9.16 -14.66 -4.93
C ARG A 105 -10.21 -13.82 -4.20
N GLY A 106 -11.20 -13.35 -4.96
CA GLY A 106 -12.40 -12.68 -4.46
C GLY A 106 -12.51 -11.15 -4.69
N CYS A 107 -11.72 -10.54 -5.58
CA CYS A 107 -11.51 -9.09 -5.50
C CYS A 107 -12.43 -8.14 -6.30
N CYS A 108 -12.71 -7.00 -5.64
CA CYS A 108 -12.29 -5.60 -5.87
C CYS A 108 -12.03 -5.05 -7.29
N GLU A 109 -12.34 -3.76 -7.49
CA GLU A 109 -11.99 -3.00 -8.70
C GLU A 109 -10.49 -2.64 -8.68
N VAL A 110 -9.77 -3.05 -9.74
CA VAL A 110 -8.36 -2.67 -9.95
C VAL A 110 -8.31 -1.52 -10.92
N THR A 111 -7.75 -0.39 -10.48
CA THR A 111 -7.62 0.81 -11.33
C THR A 111 -6.17 1.16 -11.57
N TYR A 112 -5.92 1.72 -12.75
CA TYR A 112 -4.61 2.22 -13.16
C TYR A 112 -4.70 3.73 -13.31
N THR A 113 -3.77 4.45 -12.69
CA THR A 113 -3.67 5.90 -12.92
C THR A 113 -2.90 6.15 -14.23
N PRO A 114 -3.51 6.76 -15.26
CA PRO A 114 -2.80 7.09 -16.49
C PRO A 114 -1.73 8.16 -16.24
N ARG A 115 -0.64 8.13 -17.04
CA ARG A 115 0.34 9.24 -17.08
C ARG A 115 -0.38 10.51 -17.56
N LEU A 116 -0.27 11.60 -16.81
CA LEU A 116 -0.46 12.96 -17.32
C LEU A 116 0.79 13.42 -18.06
#